data_AF-A0A2V9WGF8-F1
#
_entry.id   AF-A0A2V9WGF8-F1
#
_cell.length_a   1.000
_cell.length_b   1.000
_cell.length_c   1.000
_cell.angle_alpha   90.00
_cell.angle_beta   90.00
_cell.angle_gamma   90.00
#
_symmetry.space_group_name_H-M   'P 1'
#
loop_
_entity.id
_entity.type
_entity.pdbx_description
1 polymer ?
#
loop_
_entity_poly.entity_id
_entity_poly.type
_entity_poly.pdbx_seq_one_letter_code
_entity_poly.pdbx_strand_id
1 'polypeptide(L)'
;MECYSEQTCALAVDGELAVDEALRLRDHLTTCRRCRELVDALRAENRVLSESLQELPEEAACPAGFSPPGWSWVWRDLALMAAVLALGSIISVWFDELSIPAALEWFNPFSPSGFTNLMFNLSYYFAHGGTAMLTEYAGVVGGLFLLSLLGGSALLLARRRRLPKPGLRLLMVLLMLALPSFALERRHGEFVTVSASETVDDTLLATGNTVRVEGVVNGDLLAFGRIVEVRGTVKGDLVTFAKRTVVSGTVEGRIYNFSQSLDLDGQLGHSIYGFAQSLRVNDGGHVGDGIVVAAGEVSLEGEVKRSVDILTSGNADVSGSIGRDLTMAGVSLTLTNTARVGGNLSARVHQAKEVHIADGATIAGKRDIQVQVRKSRFTRPRFYFHQAVWFAAAMLVGWLGLVLFPGFFRATTQAVGSGWLSLGLGVGVLAGVPVAMVVAAITLIGIPISLMLFAVYLAAIYLAKVWVGAFLGRILLKPSRATKGDWVLGLLVGLLILTIVGFIPYLGGLVRLGVVCLGLGAFAGQLYRASRPVMTA
;
A
#
# COMPACT_ATOMS: atom_id res chain seq x y z
N MET A 1 53.68 38.79 40.62
CA MET A 1 53.11 37.43 40.55
C MET A 1 52.03 37.47 39.51
N GLU A 2 52.17 36.71 38.43
CA GLU A 2 51.14 36.62 37.40
C GLU A 2 49.89 35.93 37.99
N CYS A 3 48.71 36.45 37.66
CA CYS A 3 47.45 35.82 38.08
C CYS A 3 47.24 34.54 37.26
N TYR A 4 46.58 33.55 37.86
CA TYR A 4 46.18 32.35 37.15
C TYR A 4 45.12 32.67 36.08
N SER A 5 45.11 31.88 35.01
CA SER A 5 44.11 31.99 33.96
C SER A 5 42.75 31.49 34.47
N GLU A 6 41.68 31.97 33.85
CA GLU A 6 40.31 31.57 34.17
C GLU A 6 40.09 30.05 34.00
N GLN A 7 40.73 29.45 32.99
CA GLN A 7 40.68 28.00 32.77
C GLN A 7 41.27 27.21 33.95
N THR A 8 42.40 27.66 34.52
CA THR A 8 42.99 26.99 35.70
C THR A 8 42.11 27.15 36.94
N CYS A 9 41.46 28.31 37.11
CA CYS A 9 40.50 28.52 38.19
C CYS A 9 39.23 27.66 38.03
N ALA A 10 38.73 27.47 36.81
CA ALA A 10 37.58 26.62 36.52
C ALA A 10 37.88 25.14 36.81
N LEU A 11 38.99 24.61 36.30
CA LEU A 11 39.44 23.23 36.58
C LEU A 11 39.63 22.97 38.09
N ALA A 12 40.04 23.99 38.85
CA ALA A 12 40.15 23.90 40.30
C ALA A 12 38.79 23.88 41.02
N VAL A 13 37.77 24.54 40.49
CA VAL A 13 36.41 24.52 41.03
C VAL A 13 35.72 23.19 40.74
N ASP A 14 35.99 22.59 39.58
CA ASP A 14 35.45 21.28 39.17
C ASP A 14 36.21 20.10 39.82
N GLY A 15 37.33 20.36 40.50
CA GLY A 15 38.12 19.36 41.22
C GLY A 15 39.04 18.51 40.32
N GLU A 16 39.26 18.93 39.07
CA GLU A 16 40.08 18.21 38.08
C GLU A 16 41.56 18.64 38.08
N LEU A 17 41.93 19.61 38.90
CA LEU A 17 43.32 20.07 39.00
C LEU A 17 44.19 19.07 39.77
N ALA A 18 45.44 18.88 39.33
CA ALA A 18 46.40 18.04 40.05
C ALA A 18 46.65 18.55 41.48
N VAL A 19 46.82 17.63 42.45
CA VAL A 19 46.89 17.95 43.89
C VAL A 19 47.95 19.01 44.21
N ASP A 20 49.13 18.93 43.59
CA ASP A 20 50.23 19.89 43.81
C ASP A 20 49.91 21.28 43.26
N GLU A 21 49.18 21.37 42.15
CA GLU A 21 48.74 22.64 41.55
C GLU A 21 47.59 23.26 42.32
N ALA A 22 46.68 22.43 42.85
CA ALA A 22 45.57 22.88 43.69
C ALA A 22 46.08 23.50 45.00
N LEU A 23 47.15 22.95 45.58
CA LEU A 23 47.80 23.52 46.76
C LEU A 23 48.44 24.89 46.46
N ARG A 24 49.16 25.02 45.34
CA ARG A 24 49.77 26.29 44.92
C ARG A 24 48.72 27.36 44.61
N LEU A 25 47.62 26.98 43.98
CA LEU A 25 46.50 27.88 43.73
C LEU A 25 45.87 28.32 45.06
N ARG A 26 45.64 27.40 46.00
CA ARG A 26 45.08 27.72 47.32
C ARG A 26 45.95 28.74 48.08
N ASP A 27 47.27 28.56 48.06
CA ASP A 27 48.20 29.52 48.67
C ASP A 27 48.15 30.87 47.96
N HIS A 28 48.03 30.89 46.63
CA HIS A 28 47.88 32.12 45.84
C HIS A 28 46.56 32.86 46.15
N LEU A 29 45.45 32.15 46.37
CA LEU A 29 44.16 32.76 46.71
C LEU A 29 44.19 33.54 48.03
N THR A 30 45.13 33.23 48.94
CA THR A 30 45.30 34.00 50.20
C THR A 30 45.87 35.40 49.96
N THR A 31 46.66 35.58 48.90
CA THR A 31 47.36 36.84 48.60
C THR A 31 46.74 37.62 47.44
N CYS A 32 46.06 36.94 46.51
CA CYS A 32 45.49 37.55 45.31
C CYS A 32 43.96 37.69 45.39
N ARG A 33 43.48 38.94 45.50
CA ARG A 33 42.04 39.25 45.56
C ARG A 33 41.30 38.90 44.27
N ARG A 34 41.90 39.18 43.11
CA ARG A 34 41.28 38.95 41.80
C ARG A 34 40.97 37.48 41.53
N CYS A 35 41.92 36.59 41.81
CA CYS A 35 41.70 35.15 41.62
C CYS A 35 40.67 34.60 42.62
N ARG A 36 40.58 35.17 43.81
CA ARG A 36 39.57 34.82 44.82
C ARG A 36 38.16 35.16 44.33
N GLU A 37 37.95 36.39 43.87
CA GLU A 37 36.66 36.83 43.32
C GLU A 37 36.23 35.97 42.11
N LEU A 38 37.19 35.56 41.26
CA LEU A 38 36.90 34.68 40.11
C LEU A 38 36.50 33.26 40.53
N VAL A 39 37.21 32.66 41.49
CA VAL A 39 36.89 31.31 42.00
C VAL A 39 35.55 31.30 42.74
N ASP A 40 35.24 32.36 43.49
CA ASP A 40 33.96 32.49 44.19
C ASP A 40 32.79 32.67 43.22
N ALA A 41 32.98 33.42 42.12
CA ALA A 41 31.99 33.56 41.05
C ALA A 41 31.70 32.21 40.36
N LEU A 42 32.75 31.46 39.99
CA LEU A 42 32.62 30.16 39.34
C LEU A 42 31.93 29.13 40.26
N ARG A 43 32.19 29.15 41.58
CA ARG A 43 31.47 28.30 42.55
C ARG A 43 29.99 28.65 42.68
N ALA A 44 29.65 29.93 42.61
CA ALA A 44 28.26 30.37 42.66
C ALA A 44 27.49 29.90 41.42
N GLU A 45 28.10 30.01 40.23
CA GLU A 45 27.51 29.52 38.98
C GLU A 45 27.32 27.99 39.01
N ASN A 46 28.34 27.24 39.45
CA ASN A 46 28.24 25.78 39.56
C ASN A 46 27.15 25.34 40.57
N ARG A 47 26.95 26.11 41.65
CA ARG A 47 25.86 25.85 42.61
C ARG A 47 24.50 26.02 41.94
N VAL A 48 24.28 27.10 41.19
CA VAL A 48 23.02 27.35 40.47
C VAL A 48 22.76 26.27 39.40
N LEU A 49 23.80 25.84 38.68
CA LEU A 49 23.71 24.74 37.72
C LEU A 49 23.37 23.41 38.42
N SER A 50 23.96 23.13 39.59
CA SER A 50 23.64 21.93 40.36
C SER A 50 22.21 21.93 40.92
N GLU A 51 21.73 23.08 41.40
CA GLU A 51 20.35 23.23 41.92
C GLU A 51 19.33 23.11 40.79
N SER A 52 19.60 23.71 39.62
CA SER A 52 18.73 23.59 38.44
C SER A 52 18.74 22.19 37.80
N LEU A 53 19.85 21.45 37.90
CA LEU A 53 19.89 20.04 37.51
C LEU A 53 19.15 19.13 38.53
N GLN A 54 19.15 19.47 39.82
CA GLN A 54 18.36 18.76 40.84
C GLN A 54 16.86 19.11 40.81
N GLU A 55 16.47 20.24 40.22
CA GLU A 55 15.06 20.62 39.97
C GLU A 55 14.43 19.91 38.77
N LEU A 56 15.17 19.08 38.01
CA LEU A 56 14.53 18.10 37.14
C LEU A 56 13.80 17.09 38.05
N PRO A 57 12.48 16.90 37.90
CA PRO A 57 11.68 16.20 38.90
C PRO A 57 12.04 14.70 38.93
N GLU A 58 12.96 14.32 39.82
CA GLU A 58 12.94 13.00 40.44
C GLU A 58 11.64 12.92 41.26
N GLU A 59 10.73 12.07 40.76
CA GLU A 59 9.74 11.36 41.55
C GLU A 59 8.97 12.19 42.58
N ALA A 60 7.87 12.79 42.12
CA ALA A 60 6.79 13.20 43.00
C ALA A 60 6.43 12.05 43.96
N ALA A 61 6.71 12.27 45.25
CA ALA A 61 6.30 11.45 46.35
C ALA A 61 4.82 11.04 46.23
N CYS A 62 4.56 9.74 46.36
CA CYS A 62 3.21 9.19 46.44
C CYS A 62 2.46 9.78 47.64
N PRO A 63 1.22 10.31 47.48
CA PRO A 63 0.36 10.52 48.62
C PRO A 63 -0.10 9.15 49.14
N ALA A 64 0.15 8.90 50.42
CA ALA A 64 -0.41 7.76 51.12
C ALA A 64 -1.94 7.89 51.20
N GLY A 65 -2.63 6.80 50.85
CA GLY A 65 -3.99 6.54 51.33
C GLY A 65 -5.14 6.71 50.34
N PHE A 66 -5.20 5.88 49.30
CA PHE A 66 -6.46 5.31 48.83
C PHE A 66 -6.19 3.91 48.28
N SER A 67 -6.68 2.88 48.97
CA SER A 67 -6.69 1.51 48.49
C SER A 67 -7.57 1.43 47.22
N PRO A 68 -7.05 1.09 46.04
CA PRO A 68 -7.92 0.76 44.91
C PRO A 68 -8.63 -0.57 45.24
N PRO A 69 -9.89 -0.78 44.80
CA PRO A 69 -10.45 -2.12 44.82
C PRO A 69 -9.53 -2.99 43.95
N GLY A 70 -9.12 -4.13 44.51
CA GLY A 70 -8.24 -5.10 43.86
C GLY A 70 -8.91 -5.71 42.63
N TRP A 71 -8.91 -4.97 41.52
CA TRP A 71 -9.21 -5.49 40.20
C TRP A 71 -7.93 -6.17 39.73
N SER A 72 -7.80 -7.44 40.14
CA SER A 72 -6.59 -8.26 40.04
C SER A 72 -5.93 -8.18 38.66
N TRP A 73 -4.60 -8.20 38.63
CA TRP A 73 -3.76 -8.34 37.42
C TRP A 73 -4.33 -9.32 36.38
N VAL A 74 -4.95 -10.41 36.84
CA VAL A 74 -5.64 -11.42 36.03
C VAL A 74 -6.69 -10.81 35.09
N TRP A 75 -7.43 -9.78 35.50
CA TRP A 75 -8.42 -9.12 34.66
C TRP A 75 -7.82 -8.10 33.69
N ARG A 76 -6.66 -7.53 34.01
CA ARG A 76 -5.94 -6.63 33.08
C ARG A 76 -5.31 -7.45 31.97
N ASP A 77 -4.77 -8.61 32.32
CA ASP A 77 -4.21 -9.58 31.36
C ASP A 77 -5.32 -10.30 30.60
N LEU A 78 -6.48 -10.61 31.22
CA LEU A 78 -7.68 -11.07 30.51
C LEU A 78 -8.26 -10.00 29.60
N ALA A 79 -8.23 -8.71 29.97
CA ALA A 79 -8.69 -7.62 29.11
C ALA A 79 -7.72 -7.38 27.95
N LEU A 80 -6.40 -7.51 28.17
CA LEU A 80 -5.38 -7.49 27.11
C LEU A 80 -5.50 -8.70 26.19
N MET A 81 -5.65 -9.90 26.76
CA MET A 81 -5.88 -11.14 26.00
C MET A 81 -7.20 -11.07 25.23
N ALA A 82 -8.29 -10.58 25.85
CA ALA A 82 -9.57 -10.36 25.18
C ALA A 82 -9.49 -9.25 24.13
N ALA A 83 -8.67 -8.21 24.32
CA ALA A 83 -8.44 -7.17 23.33
C ALA A 83 -7.58 -7.68 22.16
N VAL A 84 -6.59 -8.53 22.41
CA VAL A 84 -5.76 -9.20 21.39
C VAL A 84 -6.56 -10.26 20.64
N LEU A 85 -7.39 -11.05 21.33
CA LEU A 85 -8.32 -12.00 20.73
C LEU A 85 -9.46 -11.30 19.99
N ALA A 86 -9.95 -10.15 20.48
CA ALA A 86 -10.90 -9.32 19.78
C ALA A 86 -10.25 -8.66 18.56
N LEU A 87 -9.02 -8.17 18.63
CA LEU A 87 -8.26 -7.67 17.48
C LEU A 87 -7.96 -8.77 16.47
N GLY A 88 -7.59 -9.97 16.92
CA GLY A 88 -7.38 -11.15 16.09
C GLY A 88 -8.67 -11.67 15.44
N SER A 89 -9.79 -11.65 16.16
CA SER A 89 -11.13 -11.94 15.66
C SER A 89 -11.64 -10.85 14.72
N ILE A 90 -11.34 -9.58 14.99
CA ILE A 90 -11.67 -8.46 14.10
C ILE A 90 -10.86 -8.59 12.81
N ILE A 91 -9.58 -8.95 12.88
CA ILE A 91 -8.75 -9.25 11.71
C ILE A 91 -9.31 -10.48 10.95
N SER A 92 -9.71 -11.56 11.63
CA SER A 92 -10.31 -12.73 10.97
C SER A 92 -11.66 -12.43 10.32
N VAL A 93 -12.49 -11.59 10.95
CA VAL A 93 -13.79 -11.13 10.42
C VAL A 93 -13.62 -10.11 9.29
N TRP A 94 -12.58 -9.27 9.35
CA TRP A 94 -12.19 -8.36 8.27
C TRP A 94 -11.79 -9.13 7.00
N PHE A 95 -11.17 -10.31 7.17
CA PHE A 95 -10.76 -11.18 6.08
C PHE A 95 -11.88 -12.10 5.58
N ASP A 96 -12.82 -12.53 6.43
CA ASP A 96 -14.01 -13.31 6.02
C ASP A 96 -14.99 -12.51 5.14
N GLU A 97 -14.96 -11.17 5.21
CA GLU A 97 -15.87 -10.29 4.46
C GLU A 97 -15.23 -9.62 3.23
N LEU A 98 -13.94 -9.86 2.97
CA LEU A 98 -13.44 -9.93 1.59
C LEU A 98 -14.02 -11.19 0.96
N SER A 99 -15.32 -11.17 0.66
CA SER A 99 -15.95 -12.16 -0.21
C SER A 99 -15.41 -11.94 -1.62
N ILE A 100 -14.16 -12.34 -1.82
CA ILE A 100 -13.57 -12.58 -3.09
C ILE A 100 -14.47 -13.66 -3.73
N PRO A 101 -15.11 -13.41 -4.89
CA PRO A 101 -16.00 -14.39 -5.49
C PRO A 101 -15.25 -15.71 -5.64
N ALA A 102 -15.91 -16.87 -5.51
CA ALA A 102 -15.27 -18.18 -5.43
C ALA A 102 -14.22 -18.45 -6.54
N ALA A 103 -14.32 -17.76 -7.68
CA ALA A 103 -13.35 -17.78 -8.79
C ALA A 103 -12.00 -17.09 -8.50
N LEU A 104 -11.88 -16.27 -7.46
CA LEU A 104 -10.70 -15.52 -7.07
C LEU A 104 -10.13 -15.98 -5.70
N GLU A 105 -10.67 -17.05 -5.10
CA GLU A 105 -10.12 -17.65 -3.86
C GLU A 105 -8.64 -18.04 -4.01
N TRP A 106 -8.18 -18.35 -5.23
CA TRP A 106 -6.78 -18.64 -5.53
C TRP A 106 -5.82 -17.48 -5.26
N PHE A 107 -6.32 -16.23 -5.20
CA PHE A 107 -5.56 -15.04 -4.87
C PHE A 107 -5.66 -14.65 -3.39
N ASN A 108 -6.45 -15.39 -2.58
CA ASN A 108 -6.63 -15.11 -1.16
C ASN A 108 -5.46 -15.66 -0.34
N PRO A 109 -4.55 -14.82 0.18
CA PRO A 109 -3.36 -15.27 0.92
C PRO A 109 -3.67 -16.00 2.24
N PHE A 110 -4.94 -15.99 2.68
CA PHE A 110 -5.38 -16.58 3.95
C PHE A 110 -6.23 -17.84 3.80
N SER A 111 -6.54 -18.29 2.57
CA SER A 111 -7.22 -19.57 2.32
C SER A 111 -6.20 -20.71 2.17
N PRO A 112 -6.50 -21.99 2.49
CA PRO A 112 -5.54 -23.08 2.31
C PRO A 112 -5.10 -23.24 0.86
N SER A 113 -6.05 -23.16 -0.08
CA SER A 113 -5.81 -23.22 -1.53
C SER A 113 -5.07 -21.98 -2.04
N GLY A 114 -5.45 -20.77 -1.65
CA GLY A 114 -4.78 -19.53 -2.03
C GLY A 114 -3.41 -19.34 -1.38
N PHE A 115 -3.21 -19.77 -0.13
CA PHE A 115 -1.90 -19.83 0.52
C PHE A 115 -1.01 -20.87 -0.13
N THR A 116 -1.52 -22.07 -0.44
CA THR A 116 -0.74 -23.07 -1.19
C THR A 116 -0.43 -22.61 -2.60
N ASN A 117 -1.33 -21.91 -3.28
CA ASN A 117 -1.12 -21.37 -4.63
C ASN A 117 -0.22 -20.14 -4.60
N LEU A 118 -0.28 -19.32 -3.55
CA LEU A 118 0.63 -18.19 -3.35
C LEU A 118 2.01 -18.68 -2.94
N MET A 119 2.12 -19.73 -2.12
CA MET A 119 3.38 -20.41 -1.79
C MET A 119 3.92 -21.22 -2.97
N PHE A 120 3.07 -21.80 -3.80
CA PHE A 120 3.45 -22.51 -5.01
C PHE A 120 3.84 -21.52 -6.10
N ASN A 121 3.14 -20.39 -6.25
CA ASN A 121 3.56 -19.30 -7.14
C ASN A 121 4.79 -18.59 -6.61
N LEU A 122 4.95 -18.40 -5.28
CA LEU A 122 6.20 -17.91 -4.71
C LEU A 122 7.31 -18.93 -4.98
N SER A 123 7.08 -20.22 -4.72
CA SER A 123 8.08 -21.28 -4.95
C SER A 123 8.38 -21.46 -6.43
N TYR A 124 7.39 -21.37 -7.31
CA TYR A 124 7.52 -21.46 -8.76
C TYR A 124 8.23 -20.22 -9.29
N TYR A 125 7.88 -19.04 -8.80
CA TYR A 125 8.62 -17.79 -9.03
C TYR A 125 10.06 -17.96 -8.57
N PHE A 126 10.35 -18.36 -7.34
CA PHE A 126 11.70 -18.63 -6.84
C PHE A 126 12.42 -19.76 -7.60
N ALA A 127 11.71 -20.75 -8.12
CA ALA A 127 12.27 -21.89 -8.86
C ALA A 127 12.49 -21.62 -10.36
N HIS A 128 11.73 -20.71 -10.98
CA HIS A 128 11.71 -20.46 -12.43
C HIS A 128 12.04 -19.01 -12.83
N GLY A 129 12.55 -18.14 -11.95
CA GLY A 129 13.13 -16.84 -12.36
C GLY A 129 13.11 -15.68 -11.36
N GLY A 130 12.43 -15.80 -10.23
CA GLY A 130 12.32 -14.80 -9.16
C GLY A 130 13.60 -14.60 -8.34
N THR A 131 14.50 -15.59 -8.37
CA THR A 131 15.86 -15.46 -7.85
C THR A 131 16.71 -14.51 -8.68
N ALA A 132 16.39 -14.28 -9.96
CA ALA A 132 17.14 -13.36 -10.83
C ALA A 132 17.07 -11.91 -10.29
N MET A 133 15.88 -11.46 -9.87
CA MET A 133 15.72 -10.17 -9.19
C MET A 133 16.48 -10.14 -7.86
N LEU A 134 16.38 -11.17 -7.02
CA LEU A 134 17.08 -11.20 -5.73
C LEU A 134 18.60 -11.24 -5.88
N THR A 135 19.13 -11.87 -6.93
CA THR A 135 20.56 -11.84 -7.25
C THR A 135 20.99 -10.47 -7.80
N GLU A 136 20.15 -9.78 -8.57
CA GLU A 136 20.37 -8.38 -8.94
C GLU A 136 20.34 -7.45 -7.73
N TYR A 137 19.40 -7.65 -6.80
CA TYR A 137 19.29 -6.89 -5.56
C TYR A 137 20.47 -7.16 -4.63
N ALA A 138 20.90 -8.41 -4.49
CA ALA A 138 22.12 -8.76 -3.75
C ALA A 138 23.37 -8.17 -4.42
N GLY A 139 23.40 -8.07 -5.75
CA GLY A 139 24.45 -7.42 -6.52
C GLY A 139 24.50 -5.91 -6.37
N VAL A 140 23.35 -5.23 -6.34
CA VAL A 140 23.25 -3.77 -6.15
C VAL A 140 23.49 -3.39 -4.69
N VAL A 141 22.94 -4.13 -3.74
CA VAL A 141 23.19 -3.93 -2.30
C VAL A 141 24.64 -4.29 -1.98
N GLY A 142 25.15 -5.40 -2.51
CA GLY A 142 26.56 -5.79 -2.41
C GLY A 142 27.49 -4.77 -3.08
N GLY A 143 27.08 -4.18 -4.20
CA GLY A 143 27.79 -3.12 -4.91
C GLY A 143 27.79 -1.80 -4.15
N LEU A 144 26.67 -1.41 -3.53
CA LEU A 144 26.58 -0.24 -2.65
C LEU A 144 27.34 -0.45 -1.34
N PHE A 145 27.34 -1.67 -0.81
CA PHE A 145 28.13 -2.05 0.37
C PHE A 145 29.62 -2.10 0.05
N LEU A 146 29.99 -2.56 -1.15
CA LEU A 146 31.36 -2.49 -1.66
C LEU A 146 31.77 -1.06 -1.98
N LEU A 147 30.88 -0.20 -2.49
CA LEU A 147 31.15 1.22 -2.72
C LEU A 147 31.25 2.01 -1.42
N SER A 148 30.50 1.63 -0.38
CA SER A 148 30.61 2.23 0.95
C SER A 148 31.82 1.69 1.72
N LEU A 149 32.19 0.42 1.53
CA LEU A 149 33.46 -0.15 2.01
C LEU A 149 34.65 0.40 1.24
N LEU A 150 34.58 0.58 -0.08
CA LEU A 150 35.62 1.18 -0.93
C LEU A 150 35.72 2.68 -0.69
N GLY A 151 34.61 3.37 -0.52
CA GLY A 151 34.56 4.79 -0.15
C GLY A 151 35.07 5.01 1.27
N GLY A 152 34.66 4.17 2.22
CA GLY A 152 35.13 4.17 3.60
C GLY A 152 36.60 3.77 3.74
N SER A 153 37.05 2.77 2.97
CA SER A 153 38.46 2.39 2.91
C SER A 153 39.29 3.40 2.13
N ALA A 154 38.78 4.07 1.10
CA ALA A 154 39.43 5.20 0.43
C ALA A 154 39.55 6.42 1.35
N LEU A 155 38.56 6.69 2.21
CA LEU A 155 38.63 7.71 3.25
C LEU A 155 39.64 7.34 4.36
N LEU A 156 39.71 6.06 4.74
CA LEU A 156 40.70 5.54 5.68
C LEU A 156 42.12 5.46 5.08
N LEU A 157 42.25 5.21 3.77
CA LEU A 157 43.49 5.17 3.00
C LEU A 157 43.99 6.57 2.64
N ALA A 158 43.09 7.54 2.41
CA ALA A 158 43.45 8.96 2.34
C ALA A 158 44.12 9.42 3.65
N ARG A 159 43.80 8.77 4.78
CA ARG A 159 44.46 8.93 6.08
C ARG A 159 45.73 8.10 6.28
N ARG A 160 46.01 7.06 5.46
CA ARG A 160 47.24 6.26 5.55
C ARG A 160 47.85 5.99 4.18
N ARG A 161 48.92 6.76 3.90
CA ARG A 161 49.79 6.57 2.73
C ARG A 161 50.41 5.17 2.74
N ARG A 162 50.21 4.47 1.62
CA ARG A 162 50.88 3.26 1.09
C ARG A 162 50.19 1.92 1.37
N LEU A 163 49.52 1.39 0.35
CA LEU A 163 49.39 -0.06 0.12
C LEU A 163 49.61 -0.38 -1.38
N PRO A 164 50.10 -1.59 -1.71
CA PRO A 164 50.77 -1.89 -2.97
C PRO A 164 49.82 -2.21 -4.14
N LYS A 165 50.37 -2.13 -5.35
CA LYS A 165 49.69 -2.17 -6.66
C LYS A 165 48.99 -3.50 -7.10
N PRO A 166 49.14 -4.70 -6.47
CA PRO A 166 48.51 -5.90 -7.02
C PRO A 166 47.03 -6.07 -6.65
N GLY A 167 46.56 -5.52 -5.53
CA GLY A 167 45.17 -5.69 -5.07
C GLY A 167 44.13 -4.99 -5.98
N LEU A 168 44.50 -3.84 -6.57
CA LEU A 168 43.62 -3.08 -7.46
C LEU A 168 43.38 -3.81 -8.80
N ARG A 169 44.38 -4.56 -9.30
CA ARG A 169 44.28 -5.28 -10.58
C ARG A 169 43.42 -6.53 -10.45
N LEU A 170 43.50 -7.24 -9.32
CA LEU A 170 42.66 -8.42 -9.06
C LEU A 170 41.18 -8.04 -8.91
N LEU A 171 40.90 -6.90 -8.26
CA LEU A 171 39.55 -6.36 -8.10
C LEU A 171 38.91 -5.97 -9.44
N MET A 172 39.68 -5.34 -10.34
CA MET A 172 39.20 -4.99 -11.69
C MET A 172 38.88 -6.22 -12.54
N VAL A 173 39.69 -7.28 -12.45
CA VAL A 173 39.42 -8.54 -13.18
C VAL A 173 38.17 -9.24 -12.63
N LEU A 174 37.99 -9.27 -11.31
CA LEU A 174 36.80 -9.87 -10.69
C LEU A 174 35.51 -9.10 -11.03
N LEU A 175 35.59 -7.77 -11.15
CA LEU A 175 34.45 -6.91 -11.50
C LEU A 175 34.03 -7.07 -12.98
N MET A 176 34.97 -7.38 -13.86
CA MET A 176 34.69 -7.63 -15.29
C MET A 176 34.08 -9.00 -15.57
N LEU A 177 34.25 -9.98 -14.67
CA LEU A 177 33.59 -11.29 -14.74
C LEU A 177 32.18 -11.32 -14.12
N ALA A 178 31.72 -10.22 -13.52
CA ALA A 178 30.43 -10.13 -12.83
C ALA A 178 29.33 -9.44 -13.66
N LEU A 179 29.38 -9.53 -15.00
CA LEU A 179 28.29 -9.05 -15.86
C LEU A 179 27.20 -10.13 -15.94
N PRO A 180 25.98 -9.88 -15.44
CA PRO A 180 24.88 -10.81 -15.60
C PRO A 180 24.42 -10.83 -17.07
N SER A 181 24.42 -12.01 -17.68
CA SER A 181 23.74 -12.25 -18.95
C SER A 181 22.25 -12.46 -18.68
N PHE A 182 21.44 -11.40 -18.82
CA PHE A 182 19.99 -11.55 -18.77
C PHE A 182 19.48 -12.07 -20.11
N ALA A 183 18.87 -13.25 -20.08
CA ALA A 183 18.04 -13.81 -21.13
C ALA A 183 16.66 -13.11 -21.14
N LEU A 184 16.66 -11.81 -21.46
CA LEU A 184 15.45 -11.00 -21.63
C LEU A 184 15.77 -9.86 -22.60
N GLU A 185 15.18 -9.91 -23.79
CA GLU A 185 15.32 -8.84 -24.78
C GLU A 185 14.39 -7.68 -24.40
N ARG A 186 14.97 -6.53 -24.07
CA ARG A 186 14.23 -5.33 -23.66
C ARG A 186 14.27 -4.27 -24.74
N ARG A 187 13.10 -3.85 -25.23
CA ARG A 187 12.97 -2.79 -26.21
C ARG A 187 12.11 -1.66 -25.69
N HIS A 188 12.67 -0.46 -25.72
CA HIS A 188 12.00 0.76 -25.31
C HIS A 188 12.16 1.86 -26.35
N GLY A 189 11.07 2.57 -26.66
CA GLY A 189 11.07 3.68 -27.59
C GLY A 189 9.65 4.19 -27.85
N GLU A 190 9.48 5.28 -28.61
CA GLU A 190 8.15 5.75 -29.01
C GLU A 190 7.42 4.72 -29.89
N PHE A 191 8.16 4.10 -30.81
CA PHE A 191 7.70 3.06 -31.70
C PHE A 191 8.62 1.85 -31.57
N VAL A 192 8.11 0.74 -31.05
CA VAL A 192 8.84 -0.53 -30.95
C VAL A 192 8.29 -1.44 -32.03
N THR A 193 9.11 -1.80 -33.02
CA THR A 193 8.71 -2.69 -34.10
C THR A 193 9.64 -3.91 -34.14
N VAL A 194 9.05 -5.11 -34.13
CA VAL A 194 9.73 -6.36 -34.48
C VAL A 194 9.36 -6.68 -35.92
N SER A 195 10.35 -6.66 -36.80
CA SER A 195 10.12 -6.79 -38.25
C SER A 195 9.70 -8.21 -38.62
N ALA A 196 8.99 -8.40 -39.73
CA ALA A 196 8.53 -9.73 -40.17
C ALA A 196 9.67 -10.74 -40.41
N SER A 197 10.86 -10.28 -40.77
CA SER A 197 12.05 -11.12 -40.96
C SER A 197 12.82 -11.41 -39.66
N GLU A 198 12.38 -10.85 -38.54
CA GLU A 198 13.07 -10.91 -37.28
C GLU A 198 12.48 -12.02 -36.40
N THR A 199 13.35 -12.84 -35.82
CA THR A 199 12.98 -13.85 -34.84
C THR A 199 13.63 -13.51 -33.52
N VAL A 200 12.83 -13.22 -32.50
CA VAL A 200 13.31 -13.01 -31.13
C VAL A 200 13.26 -14.36 -30.42
N ASP A 201 14.42 -14.92 -30.14
CA ASP A 201 14.55 -16.27 -29.57
C ASP A 201 14.27 -16.35 -28.06
N ASP A 202 13.93 -15.22 -27.44
CA ASP A 202 13.76 -15.08 -25.99
C ASP A 202 12.47 -14.32 -25.64
N THR A 203 12.20 -14.16 -24.35
CA THR A 203 11.11 -13.31 -23.84
C THR A 203 11.35 -11.86 -24.23
N LEU A 204 10.36 -11.25 -24.88
CA LEU A 204 10.42 -9.86 -25.33
C LEU A 204 9.62 -8.96 -24.40
N LEU A 205 10.30 -8.01 -23.76
CA LEU A 205 9.66 -6.90 -23.06
C LEU A 205 9.68 -5.66 -23.97
N ALA A 206 8.52 -5.30 -24.52
CA ALA A 206 8.36 -4.17 -25.42
C ALA A 206 7.52 -3.06 -24.76
N THR A 207 8.12 -1.89 -24.58
CA THR A 207 7.46 -0.74 -23.96
C THR A 207 7.55 0.48 -24.88
N GLY A 208 6.40 1.00 -25.33
CA GLY A 208 6.37 2.19 -26.19
C GLY A 208 4.98 2.77 -26.40
N ASN A 209 4.84 3.85 -27.17
CA ASN A 209 3.52 4.38 -27.50
C ASN A 209 2.79 3.44 -28.48
N THR A 210 3.52 2.92 -29.47
CA THR A 210 3.05 1.89 -30.39
C THR A 210 4.03 0.71 -30.37
N VAL A 211 3.54 -0.48 -30.06
CA VAL A 211 4.29 -1.73 -30.13
C VAL A 211 3.72 -2.56 -31.28
N ARG A 212 4.53 -2.85 -32.29
CA ARG A 212 4.13 -3.65 -33.45
C ARG A 212 5.03 -4.87 -33.58
N VAL A 213 4.44 -6.05 -33.54
CA VAL A 213 5.18 -7.32 -33.66
C VAL A 213 4.71 -8.04 -34.91
N GLU A 214 5.53 -8.00 -35.97
CA GLU A 214 5.26 -8.68 -37.24
C GLU A 214 6.10 -9.96 -37.41
N GLY A 215 7.21 -10.08 -36.68
CA GLY A 215 8.10 -11.24 -36.70
C GLY A 215 7.67 -12.38 -35.78
N VAL A 216 8.61 -13.28 -35.47
CA VAL A 216 8.36 -14.42 -34.57
C VAL A 216 8.99 -14.16 -33.21
N VAL A 217 8.25 -14.42 -32.13
CA VAL A 217 8.77 -14.41 -30.75
C VAL A 217 8.70 -15.85 -30.24
N ASN A 218 9.85 -16.49 -30.03
CA ASN A 218 9.93 -17.87 -29.56
C ASN A 218 9.74 -18.00 -28.02
N GLY A 219 9.63 -16.90 -27.29
CA GLY A 219 9.27 -16.84 -25.88
C GLY A 219 7.96 -16.09 -25.61
N ASP A 220 7.85 -15.52 -24.40
CA ASP A 220 6.70 -14.71 -23.99
C ASP A 220 6.83 -13.28 -24.52
N LEU A 221 5.69 -12.64 -24.83
CA LEU A 221 5.64 -11.24 -25.24
C LEU A 221 4.94 -10.40 -24.17
N LEU A 222 5.71 -9.54 -23.50
CA LEU A 222 5.20 -8.57 -22.55
C LEU A 222 5.18 -7.19 -23.25
N ALA A 223 3.99 -6.73 -23.63
CA ALA A 223 3.82 -5.51 -24.39
C ALA A 223 3.03 -4.44 -23.61
N PHE A 224 3.68 -3.29 -23.41
CA PHE A 224 3.13 -2.13 -22.72
C PHE A 224 3.07 -0.94 -23.66
N GLY A 225 1.89 -0.36 -23.88
CA GLY A 225 1.79 0.82 -24.74
C GLY A 225 0.41 1.38 -24.94
N ARG A 226 0.26 2.40 -25.81
CA ARG A 226 -1.08 2.90 -26.17
C ARG A 226 -1.74 1.98 -27.18
N ILE A 227 -0.98 1.53 -28.17
CA ILE A 227 -1.43 0.60 -29.21
C ILE A 227 -0.46 -0.58 -29.25
N VAL A 228 -0.96 -1.79 -29.09
CA VAL A 228 -0.21 -3.04 -29.25
C VAL A 228 -0.81 -3.81 -30.42
N GLU A 229 -0.01 -4.09 -31.43
CA GLU A 229 -0.44 -4.78 -32.66
C GLU A 229 0.44 -6.00 -32.88
N VAL A 230 -0.14 -7.20 -32.79
CA VAL A 230 0.56 -8.48 -32.96
C VAL A 230 0.05 -9.13 -34.25
N ARG A 231 0.86 -9.05 -35.31
CA ARG A 231 0.59 -9.65 -36.62
C ARG A 231 1.39 -10.92 -36.87
N GLY A 232 2.54 -11.02 -36.21
CA GLY A 232 3.43 -12.17 -36.30
C GLY A 232 3.02 -13.33 -35.40
N THR A 233 3.97 -14.21 -35.10
CA THR A 233 3.72 -15.41 -34.28
C THR A 233 4.39 -15.28 -32.92
N VAL A 234 3.61 -15.46 -31.85
CA VAL A 234 4.12 -15.56 -30.47
C VAL A 234 3.95 -16.99 -30.01
N LYS A 235 5.05 -17.69 -29.76
CA LYS A 235 5.01 -19.10 -29.31
C LYS A 235 4.68 -19.23 -27.83
N GLY A 236 5.09 -18.27 -27.02
CA GLY A 236 4.78 -18.22 -25.58
C GLY A 236 3.44 -17.54 -25.27
N ASP A 237 3.36 -17.02 -24.05
CA ASP A 237 2.22 -16.25 -23.56
C ASP A 237 2.33 -14.77 -23.98
N LEU A 238 1.19 -14.15 -24.29
CA LEU A 238 1.08 -12.73 -24.63
C LEU A 238 0.46 -11.97 -23.45
N VAL A 239 1.24 -11.07 -22.83
CA VAL A 239 0.77 -10.20 -21.75
C VAL A 239 0.70 -8.77 -22.26
N THR A 240 -0.49 -8.16 -22.26
CA THR A 240 -0.69 -6.82 -22.80
C THR A 240 -1.32 -5.86 -21.79
N PHE A 241 -0.73 -4.67 -21.70
CA PHE A 241 -1.30 -3.53 -20.99
C PHE A 241 -1.34 -2.34 -21.94
N ALA A 242 -2.54 -2.07 -22.50
CA ALA A 242 -2.67 -1.04 -23.52
C ALA A 242 -4.01 -0.34 -23.57
N LYS A 243 -4.09 0.77 -24.32
CA LYS A 243 -5.40 1.33 -24.66
C LYS A 243 -6.10 0.41 -25.68
N ARG A 244 -5.41 0.04 -26.74
CA ARG A 244 -5.93 -0.87 -27.76
C ARG A 244 -4.92 -1.98 -28.06
N THR A 245 -5.40 -3.22 -28.02
CA THR A 245 -4.64 -4.40 -28.42
C THR A 245 -5.33 -5.04 -29.61
N VAL A 246 -4.60 -5.25 -30.70
CA VAL A 246 -5.07 -5.94 -31.91
C VAL A 246 -4.17 -7.14 -32.13
N VAL A 247 -4.77 -8.32 -32.18
CA VAL A 247 -4.06 -9.58 -32.42
C VAL A 247 -4.61 -10.20 -33.70
N SER A 248 -3.86 -10.04 -34.79
CA SER A 248 -4.19 -10.59 -36.11
C SER A 248 -3.33 -11.80 -36.48
N GLY A 249 -2.22 -12.00 -35.76
CA GLY A 249 -1.31 -13.13 -35.96
C GLY A 249 -1.67 -14.37 -35.15
N THR A 250 -0.68 -15.24 -34.93
CA THR A 250 -0.87 -16.48 -34.16
C THR A 250 -0.22 -16.36 -32.78
N VAL A 251 -0.96 -16.68 -31.73
CA VAL A 251 -0.45 -16.81 -30.36
C VAL A 251 -0.64 -18.26 -29.93
N GLU A 252 0.43 -19.03 -29.78
CA GLU A 252 0.32 -20.45 -29.42
C GLU A 252 -0.03 -20.65 -27.93
N GLY A 253 0.45 -19.76 -27.06
CA GLY A 253 0.16 -19.76 -25.63
C GLY A 253 -1.18 -19.09 -25.26
N ARG A 254 -1.20 -18.44 -24.10
CA ARG A 254 -2.35 -17.73 -23.54
C ARG A 254 -2.24 -16.22 -23.74
N ILE A 255 -3.38 -15.54 -23.80
CA ILE A 255 -3.43 -14.08 -23.80
C ILE A 255 -3.87 -13.59 -22.43
N TYR A 256 -3.03 -12.81 -21.76
CA TYR A 256 -3.36 -12.05 -20.57
C TYR A 256 -3.56 -10.58 -20.95
N ASN A 257 -4.81 -10.17 -21.11
CA ASN A 257 -5.15 -8.84 -21.61
C ASN A 257 -5.68 -7.92 -20.52
N PHE A 258 -5.04 -6.76 -20.38
CA PHE A 258 -5.44 -5.69 -19.48
C PHE A 258 -5.57 -4.38 -20.26
N SER A 259 -6.31 -4.42 -21.37
CA SER A 259 -6.47 -3.29 -22.29
C SER A 259 -7.88 -2.71 -22.28
N GLN A 260 -8.05 -1.47 -22.74
CA GLN A 260 -9.40 -0.90 -22.89
C GLN A 260 -10.19 -1.62 -24.00
N SER A 261 -9.56 -1.92 -25.13
CA SER A 261 -10.17 -2.68 -26.22
C SER A 261 -9.24 -3.78 -26.72
N LEU A 262 -9.72 -5.02 -26.76
CA LEU A 262 -9.05 -6.16 -27.39
C LEU A 262 -9.82 -6.60 -28.63
N ASP A 263 -9.17 -6.51 -29.79
CA ASP A 263 -9.65 -7.02 -31.07
C ASP A 263 -8.82 -8.27 -31.44
N LEU A 264 -9.45 -9.44 -31.54
CA LEU A 264 -8.82 -10.70 -31.94
C LEU A 264 -9.36 -11.13 -33.31
N ASP A 265 -8.47 -11.11 -34.31
CA ASP A 265 -8.69 -11.60 -35.68
C ASP A 265 -7.92 -12.90 -35.98
N GLY A 266 -6.91 -13.20 -35.17
CA GLY A 266 -5.95 -14.26 -35.42
C GLY A 266 -6.27 -15.60 -34.75
N GLN A 267 -5.27 -16.48 -34.72
CA GLN A 267 -5.38 -17.80 -34.09
C GLN A 267 -4.76 -17.78 -32.69
N LEU A 268 -5.52 -18.22 -31.70
CA LEU A 268 -5.07 -18.42 -30.33
C LEU A 268 -5.07 -19.91 -30.00
N GLY A 269 -3.92 -20.45 -29.59
CA GLY A 269 -3.75 -21.85 -29.27
C GLY A 269 -4.46 -22.25 -27.96
N HIS A 270 -4.49 -21.37 -26.95
CA HIS A 270 -5.09 -21.66 -25.66
C HIS A 270 -6.23 -20.69 -25.32
N SER A 271 -6.15 -20.01 -24.16
CA SER A 271 -7.24 -19.24 -23.58
C SER A 271 -6.91 -17.76 -23.41
N ILE A 272 -7.96 -16.93 -23.41
CA ILE A 272 -7.87 -15.50 -23.09
C ILE A 272 -8.27 -15.30 -21.63
N TYR A 273 -7.43 -14.61 -20.87
CA TYR A 273 -7.69 -14.17 -19.51
C TYR A 273 -7.57 -12.65 -19.43
N GLY A 274 -8.52 -12.00 -18.78
CA GLY A 274 -8.30 -10.62 -18.33
C GLY A 274 -9.51 -9.71 -18.34
N PHE A 275 -9.23 -8.41 -18.42
CA PHE A 275 -10.22 -7.36 -18.25
C PHE A 275 -10.15 -6.39 -19.42
N ALA A 276 -11.32 -6.01 -19.94
CA ALA A 276 -11.39 -4.98 -20.97
C ALA A 276 -12.62 -4.10 -20.81
N GLN A 277 -12.67 -2.96 -21.49
CA GLN A 277 -13.95 -2.26 -21.69
C GLN A 277 -14.73 -2.90 -22.83
N SER A 278 -14.05 -3.25 -23.91
CA SER A 278 -14.62 -3.93 -25.08
C SER A 278 -13.74 -5.12 -25.49
N LEU A 279 -14.33 -6.29 -25.64
CA LEU A 279 -13.71 -7.47 -26.24
C LEU A 279 -14.43 -7.77 -27.55
N ARG A 280 -13.67 -7.86 -28.64
CA ARG A 280 -14.20 -8.29 -29.93
C ARG A 280 -13.37 -9.47 -30.45
N VAL A 281 -14.03 -10.60 -30.64
CA VAL A 281 -13.47 -11.75 -31.37
C VAL A 281 -14.16 -11.75 -32.71
N ASN A 282 -13.47 -11.29 -33.76
CA ASN A 282 -14.02 -11.18 -35.10
C ASN A 282 -14.21 -12.57 -35.73
N ASP A 283 -14.91 -12.66 -36.85
CA ASP A 283 -15.19 -13.92 -37.58
C ASP A 283 -13.92 -14.72 -37.95
N GLY A 284 -12.79 -14.04 -38.20
CA GLY A 284 -11.49 -14.68 -38.43
C GLY A 284 -10.81 -15.23 -37.17
N GLY A 285 -11.27 -14.82 -35.98
CA GLY A 285 -10.68 -15.15 -34.70
C GLY A 285 -11.00 -16.58 -34.26
N HIS A 286 -9.97 -17.36 -33.93
CA HIS A 286 -10.12 -18.73 -33.44
C HIS A 286 -9.46 -18.89 -32.08
N VAL A 287 -10.23 -19.29 -31.07
CA VAL A 287 -9.74 -19.56 -29.72
C VAL A 287 -9.73 -21.05 -29.44
N GLY A 288 -8.54 -21.60 -29.24
CA GLY A 288 -8.28 -23.03 -29.12
C GLY A 288 -8.82 -23.66 -27.84
N ASP A 289 -8.86 -22.92 -26.74
CA ASP A 289 -9.49 -23.35 -25.49
C ASP A 289 -10.71 -22.48 -25.16
N GLY A 290 -10.58 -21.53 -24.24
CA GLY A 290 -11.70 -20.77 -23.70
C GLY A 290 -11.39 -19.30 -23.44
N ILE A 291 -12.43 -18.57 -23.06
CA ILE A 291 -12.33 -17.14 -22.77
C ILE A 291 -12.84 -16.92 -21.35
N VAL A 292 -12.01 -16.35 -20.48
CA VAL A 292 -12.39 -15.94 -19.13
C VAL A 292 -12.13 -14.45 -18.97
N VAL A 293 -13.17 -13.64 -19.11
CA VAL A 293 -13.03 -12.18 -19.13
C VAL A 293 -14.09 -11.46 -18.32
N ALA A 294 -13.74 -10.27 -17.85
CA ALA A 294 -14.72 -9.28 -17.44
C ALA A 294 -14.59 -8.07 -18.38
N ALA A 295 -15.65 -7.82 -19.14
CA ALA A 295 -15.66 -6.77 -20.15
C ALA A 295 -17.00 -6.06 -20.26
N GLY A 296 -16.99 -4.72 -20.38
CA GLY A 296 -18.21 -3.93 -20.49
C GLY A 296 -19.05 -4.28 -21.73
N GLU A 297 -18.40 -4.54 -22.85
CA GLU A 297 -19.00 -5.00 -24.10
C GLU A 297 -18.22 -6.20 -24.63
N VAL A 298 -18.94 -7.25 -25.03
CA VAL A 298 -18.36 -8.45 -25.64
C VAL A 298 -19.06 -8.69 -26.97
N SER A 299 -18.32 -8.72 -28.08
CA SER A 299 -18.80 -9.22 -29.36
C SER A 299 -18.00 -10.46 -29.74
N LEU A 300 -18.70 -11.58 -29.95
CA LEU A 300 -18.09 -12.85 -30.30
C LEU A 300 -18.67 -13.36 -31.62
N GLU A 301 -17.97 -13.08 -32.71
CA GLU A 301 -18.31 -13.49 -34.08
C GLU A 301 -17.54 -14.75 -34.51
N GLY A 302 -16.32 -14.94 -34.00
CA GLY A 302 -15.46 -16.08 -34.32
C GLY A 302 -15.75 -17.39 -33.55
N GLU A 303 -14.82 -18.34 -33.64
CA GLU A 303 -14.94 -19.68 -33.02
C GLU A 303 -14.18 -19.79 -31.70
N VAL A 304 -14.84 -20.36 -30.68
CA VAL A 304 -14.21 -20.78 -29.41
C VAL A 304 -14.44 -22.27 -29.21
N LYS A 305 -13.38 -23.07 -29.17
CA LYS A 305 -13.51 -24.53 -29.13
C LYS A 305 -14.04 -25.09 -27.79
N ARG A 306 -13.83 -24.40 -26.67
CA ARG A 306 -14.32 -24.81 -25.34
C ARG A 306 -15.37 -23.86 -24.80
N SER A 307 -15.13 -23.28 -23.62
CA SER A 307 -16.12 -22.54 -22.84
C SER A 307 -15.79 -21.05 -22.81
N VAL A 308 -16.83 -20.24 -22.72
CA VAL A 308 -16.74 -18.78 -22.57
C VAL A 308 -17.38 -18.40 -21.24
N ASP A 309 -16.57 -17.87 -20.32
CA ASP A 309 -16.99 -17.39 -19.01
C ASP A 309 -16.80 -15.87 -18.92
N ILE A 310 -17.92 -15.16 -19.02
CA ILE A 310 -17.99 -13.71 -18.91
C ILE A 310 -18.42 -13.37 -17.48
N LEU A 311 -17.46 -12.97 -16.65
CA LEU A 311 -17.67 -12.72 -15.21
C LEU A 311 -18.52 -11.48 -14.93
N THR A 312 -18.43 -10.47 -15.81
CA THR A 312 -19.22 -9.24 -15.76
C THR A 312 -19.23 -8.62 -17.15
N SER A 313 -20.42 -8.37 -17.69
CA SER A 313 -20.60 -7.52 -18.87
C SER A 313 -21.79 -6.58 -18.78
N GLY A 314 -21.71 -5.46 -19.50
CA GLY A 314 -22.89 -4.69 -19.86
C GLY A 314 -23.66 -5.48 -20.90
N ASN A 315 -23.12 -5.53 -22.12
CA ASN A 315 -23.75 -6.18 -23.25
C ASN A 315 -22.84 -7.30 -23.77
N ALA A 316 -23.38 -8.49 -24.03
CA ALA A 316 -22.70 -9.49 -24.87
C ALA A 316 -23.53 -9.83 -26.09
N ASP A 317 -22.92 -9.69 -27.26
CA ASP A 317 -23.42 -10.17 -28.54
C ASP A 317 -22.61 -11.41 -28.93
N VAL A 318 -23.31 -12.51 -29.17
CA VAL A 318 -22.71 -13.76 -29.61
C VAL A 318 -23.33 -14.13 -30.94
N SER A 319 -22.50 -14.19 -31.97
CA SER A 319 -22.83 -14.56 -33.33
C SER A 319 -22.06 -15.78 -33.84
N GLY A 320 -20.93 -16.10 -33.23
CA GLY A 320 -20.06 -17.22 -33.58
C GLY A 320 -20.41 -18.55 -32.92
N SER A 321 -19.44 -19.47 -32.92
CA SER A 321 -19.57 -20.81 -32.36
C SER A 321 -18.79 -20.97 -31.06
N ILE A 322 -19.42 -21.60 -30.07
CA ILE A 322 -18.86 -21.95 -28.77
C ILE A 322 -19.01 -23.46 -28.60
N GLY A 323 -17.90 -24.19 -28.47
CA GLY A 323 -17.92 -25.65 -28.47
C GLY A 323 -18.51 -26.28 -27.20
N ARG A 324 -18.44 -25.60 -26.06
CA ARG A 324 -18.97 -26.07 -24.77
C ARG A 324 -19.91 -25.04 -24.14
N ASP A 325 -19.66 -24.65 -22.90
CA ASP A 325 -20.59 -23.89 -22.09
C ASP A 325 -20.38 -22.37 -22.27
N LEU A 326 -21.47 -21.61 -22.28
CA LEU A 326 -21.46 -20.15 -22.22
C LEU A 326 -22.00 -19.72 -20.86
N THR A 327 -21.13 -19.22 -20.00
CA THR A 327 -21.50 -18.58 -18.73
C THR A 327 -21.37 -17.08 -18.86
N MET A 328 -22.42 -16.35 -18.50
CA MET A 328 -22.42 -14.90 -18.55
C MET A 328 -23.06 -14.33 -17.30
N ALA A 329 -22.45 -13.30 -16.73
CA ALA A 329 -23.10 -12.42 -15.78
C ALA A 329 -23.07 -10.98 -16.31
N GLY A 330 -24.23 -10.34 -16.45
CA GLY A 330 -24.28 -9.01 -17.04
C GLY A 330 -25.66 -8.36 -17.11
N VAL A 331 -25.79 -7.31 -17.93
CA VAL A 331 -27.06 -6.60 -18.16
C VAL A 331 -27.83 -7.31 -19.27
N SER A 332 -27.32 -7.33 -20.51
CA SER A 332 -28.02 -7.91 -21.66
C SER A 332 -27.20 -8.93 -22.43
N LEU A 333 -27.85 -10.03 -22.84
CA LEU A 333 -27.30 -11.07 -23.72
C LEU A 333 -28.08 -11.11 -25.03
N THR A 334 -27.39 -10.97 -26.15
CA THR A 334 -27.96 -11.18 -27.48
C THR A 334 -27.27 -12.35 -28.15
N LEU A 335 -28.03 -13.39 -28.48
CA LEU A 335 -27.60 -14.51 -29.30
C LEU A 335 -28.23 -14.34 -30.68
N THR A 336 -27.42 -14.14 -31.71
CA THR A 336 -27.91 -13.93 -33.08
C THR A 336 -28.24 -15.24 -33.79
N ASN A 337 -28.79 -15.17 -35.00
CA ASN A 337 -29.24 -16.34 -35.77
C ASN A 337 -28.12 -17.31 -36.14
N THR A 338 -26.85 -16.87 -36.12
CA THR A 338 -25.69 -17.71 -36.46
C THR A 338 -25.04 -18.35 -35.24
N ALA A 339 -25.46 -17.95 -34.03
CA ALA A 339 -24.85 -18.39 -32.79
C ALA A 339 -25.04 -19.88 -32.54
N ARG A 340 -23.96 -20.58 -32.18
CA ARG A 340 -24.00 -22.00 -31.81
C ARG A 340 -23.32 -22.23 -30.48
N VAL A 341 -24.03 -22.78 -29.51
CA VAL A 341 -23.50 -23.16 -28.20
C VAL A 341 -23.61 -24.68 -28.05
N GLY A 342 -22.47 -25.37 -28.03
CA GLY A 342 -22.38 -26.84 -27.97
C GLY A 342 -22.67 -27.44 -26.58
N GLY A 343 -22.68 -26.62 -25.54
CA GLY A 343 -22.95 -27.01 -24.15
C GLY A 343 -24.08 -26.22 -23.51
N ASN A 344 -23.97 -25.98 -22.21
CA ASN A 344 -24.99 -25.30 -21.42
C ASN A 344 -24.87 -23.77 -21.54
N LEU A 345 -26.02 -23.10 -21.51
CA LEU A 345 -26.10 -21.65 -21.43
C LEU A 345 -26.52 -21.26 -20.01
N SER A 346 -25.64 -20.60 -19.28
CA SER A 346 -25.90 -20.04 -17.94
C SER A 346 -25.80 -18.52 -17.99
N ALA A 347 -26.94 -17.83 -17.95
CA ALA A 347 -26.99 -16.37 -17.99
C ALA A 347 -27.55 -15.80 -16.68
N ARG A 348 -26.76 -14.97 -16.03
CA ARG A 348 -27.10 -14.27 -14.80
C ARG A 348 -27.34 -12.79 -15.12
N VAL A 349 -28.62 -12.42 -15.21
CA VAL A 349 -29.05 -11.08 -15.64
C VAL A 349 -29.91 -10.40 -14.58
N HIS A 350 -30.02 -9.07 -14.63
CA HIS A 350 -30.89 -8.31 -13.74
C HIS A 350 -32.37 -8.44 -14.12
N GLN A 351 -32.67 -8.53 -15.42
CA GLN A 351 -34.01 -8.76 -15.94
C GLN A 351 -34.01 -9.81 -17.04
N ALA A 352 -34.97 -10.74 -17.02
CA ALA A 352 -35.09 -11.76 -18.07
C ALA A 352 -35.37 -11.20 -19.46
N LYS A 353 -35.95 -9.98 -19.55
CA LYS A 353 -36.27 -9.30 -20.82
C LYS A 353 -35.02 -8.85 -21.58
N GLU A 354 -33.88 -8.74 -20.90
CA GLU A 354 -32.60 -8.29 -21.48
C GLU A 354 -31.83 -9.45 -22.15
N VAL A 355 -32.40 -10.66 -22.17
CA VAL A 355 -31.85 -11.82 -22.89
C VAL A 355 -32.64 -12.03 -24.19
N HIS A 356 -32.04 -11.67 -25.31
CA HIS A 356 -32.58 -11.86 -26.66
C HIS A 356 -31.88 -13.06 -27.32
N ILE A 357 -32.65 -14.11 -27.62
CA ILE A 357 -32.16 -15.26 -28.36
C ILE A 357 -32.94 -15.30 -29.67
N ALA A 358 -32.25 -15.14 -30.79
CA ALA A 358 -32.86 -15.19 -32.10
C ALA A 358 -33.20 -16.64 -32.50
N ASP A 359 -34.23 -16.84 -33.31
CA ASP A 359 -34.77 -18.17 -33.62
C ASP A 359 -33.77 -19.11 -34.32
N GLY A 360 -32.72 -18.56 -34.95
CA GLY A 360 -31.64 -19.35 -35.57
C GLY A 360 -30.56 -19.86 -34.60
N ALA A 361 -30.51 -19.36 -33.36
CA ALA A 361 -29.46 -19.74 -32.41
C ALA A 361 -29.63 -21.20 -31.93
N THR A 362 -28.56 -21.99 -32.05
CA THR A 362 -28.58 -23.41 -31.64
C THR A 362 -27.91 -23.58 -30.28
N ILE A 363 -28.61 -24.12 -29.29
CA ILE A 363 -28.08 -24.45 -27.97
C ILE A 363 -28.26 -25.96 -27.75
N ALA A 364 -27.16 -26.71 -27.64
CA ALA A 364 -27.20 -28.16 -27.50
C ALA A 364 -27.44 -28.64 -26.06
N GLY A 365 -27.06 -27.84 -25.05
CA GLY A 365 -27.21 -28.17 -23.63
C GLY A 365 -28.40 -27.51 -22.93
N LYS A 366 -28.35 -27.47 -21.60
CA LYS A 366 -29.41 -26.88 -20.76
C LYS A 366 -29.33 -25.35 -20.75
N ARG A 367 -30.49 -24.70 -20.68
CA ARG A 367 -30.64 -23.25 -20.51
C ARG A 367 -31.00 -22.93 -19.06
N ASP A 368 -30.06 -22.35 -18.31
CA ASP A 368 -30.29 -21.81 -16.96
C ASP A 368 -30.17 -20.29 -16.99
N ILE A 369 -31.29 -19.59 -16.81
CA ILE A 369 -31.31 -18.12 -16.73
C ILE A 369 -31.68 -17.73 -15.30
N GLN A 370 -30.69 -17.30 -14.54
CA GLN A 370 -30.87 -16.89 -13.15
C GLN A 370 -31.02 -15.37 -13.08
N VAL A 371 -32.24 -14.90 -12.81
CA VAL A 371 -32.51 -13.48 -12.61
C VAL A 371 -32.05 -13.07 -11.22
N GLN A 372 -30.94 -12.33 -11.11
CA GLN A 372 -30.48 -11.80 -9.83
C GLN A 372 -31.25 -10.55 -9.43
N VAL A 373 -32.34 -10.77 -8.69
CA VAL A 373 -32.99 -9.70 -7.94
C VAL A 373 -32.06 -9.26 -6.81
N ARG A 374 -31.53 -8.04 -6.92
CA ARG A 374 -30.71 -7.40 -5.87
C ARG A 374 -31.53 -7.28 -4.58
N LYS A 375 -31.50 -8.31 -3.73
CA LYS A 375 -32.11 -8.26 -2.39
C LYS A 375 -31.41 -7.16 -1.58
N SER A 376 -32.17 -6.24 -1.00
CA SER A 376 -31.61 -5.08 -0.30
C SER A 376 -30.73 -5.53 0.88
N ARG A 377 -29.52 -4.98 0.97
CA ARG A 377 -28.54 -5.27 2.04
C ARG A 377 -29.05 -4.93 3.44
N PHE A 378 -30.09 -4.08 3.53
CA PHE A 378 -30.66 -3.55 4.78
C PHE A 378 -31.60 -4.51 5.52
N THR A 379 -32.00 -5.63 4.93
CA THR A 379 -32.92 -6.59 5.57
C THR A 379 -32.23 -7.74 6.31
N ARG A 380 -30.89 -7.82 6.29
CA ARG A 380 -30.15 -8.91 6.93
C ARG A 380 -29.67 -8.49 8.33
N PRO A 381 -29.98 -9.24 9.41
CA PRO A 381 -29.48 -8.93 10.76
C PRO A 381 -27.94 -8.96 10.84
N ARG A 382 -27.28 -9.74 9.97
CA ARG A 382 -25.81 -9.77 9.82
C ARG A 382 -25.22 -8.40 9.47
N PHE A 383 -25.94 -7.56 8.73
CA PHE A 383 -25.49 -6.21 8.38
C PHE A 383 -25.38 -5.29 9.63
N TYR A 384 -26.38 -5.36 10.51
CA TYR A 384 -26.37 -4.60 11.77
C TYR A 384 -25.32 -5.13 12.75
N PHE A 385 -25.12 -6.44 12.80
CA PHE A 385 -24.07 -7.06 13.61
C PHE A 385 -22.67 -6.62 13.15
N HIS A 386 -22.39 -6.69 11.84
CA HIS A 386 -21.13 -6.21 11.27
C HIS A 386 -20.92 -4.72 11.56
N GLN A 387 -21.96 -3.89 11.44
CA GLN A 387 -21.88 -2.47 11.79
C GLN A 387 -21.53 -2.25 13.27
N ALA A 388 -22.12 -3.03 14.19
CA ALA A 388 -21.83 -2.96 15.61
C ALA A 388 -20.38 -3.36 15.91
N VAL A 389 -19.85 -4.39 15.24
CA VAL A 389 -18.44 -4.81 15.34
C VAL A 389 -17.51 -3.69 14.86
N TRP A 390 -17.79 -3.05 13.72
CA TRP A 390 -16.99 -1.92 13.23
C TRP A 390 -17.04 -0.70 14.15
N PHE A 391 -18.20 -0.44 14.76
CA PHE A 391 -18.35 0.61 15.75
C PHE A 391 -17.50 0.31 16.99
N ALA A 392 -17.57 -0.92 17.51
CA ALA A 392 -16.77 -1.37 18.65
C ALA A 392 -15.26 -1.33 18.35
N ALA A 393 -14.83 -1.72 17.15
CA ALA A 393 -13.45 -1.62 16.71
C ALA A 393 -12.96 -0.15 16.66
N ALA A 394 -13.78 0.76 16.11
CA ALA A 394 -13.45 2.18 16.08
C ALA A 394 -13.42 2.80 17.49
N MET A 395 -14.30 2.36 18.40
CA MET A 395 -14.25 2.72 19.82
C MET A 395 -12.95 2.25 20.46
N LEU A 396 -12.57 0.99 20.24
CA LEU A 396 -11.36 0.39 20.81
C LEU A 396 -10.12 1.13 20.33
N VAL A 397 -10.02 1.43 19.03
CA VAL A 397 -8.89 2.19 18.47
C VAL A 397 -8.84 3.61 19.03
N GLY A 398 -9.99 4.28 19.19
CA GLY A 398 -10.06 5.61 19.80
C GLY A 398 -9.66 5.61 21.27
N TRP A 399 -10.11 4.61 22.04
CA TRP A 399 -9.72 4.42 23.43
C TRP A 399 -8.22 4.12 23.56
N LEU A 400 -7.70 3.22 22.72
CA LEU A 400 -6.28 2.89 22.68
C LEU A 400 -5.42 4.11 22.32
N GLY A 401 -5.86 4.92 21.35
CA GLY A 401 -5.20 6.18 21.00
C GLY A 401 -5.17 7.19 22.15
N LEU A 402 -6.26 7.28 22.94
CA LEU A 402 -6.32 8.12 24.14
C LEU A 402 -5.40 7.62 25.27
N VAL A 403 -5.16 6.32 25.37
CA VAL A 403 -4.29 5.71 26.39
C VAL A 403 -2.82 5.78 25.99
N LEU A 404 -2.47 5.44 24.75
CA LEU A 404 -1.09 5.41 24.27
C LEU A 404 -0.52 6.81 24.04
N PHE A 405 -1.32 7.72 23.46
CA PHE A 405 -0.85 9.06 23.05
C PHE A 405 -1.83 10.17 23.48
N PRO A 406 -2.07 10.38 24.80
CA PRO A 406 -3.09 11.30 25.29
C PRO A 406 -2.85 12.75 24.84
N GLY A 407 -1.59 13.22 24.83
CA GLY A 407 -1.27 14.59 24.43
C GLY A 407 -1.54 14.83 22.94
N PHE A 408 -1.05 13.93 22.08
CA PHE A 408 -1.25 14.01 20.63
C PHE A 408 -2.73 13.91 20.27
N PHE A 409 -3.46 12.93 20.82
CA PHE A 409 -4.87 12.74 20.54
C PHE A 409 -5.70 13.97 20.92
N ARG A 410 -5.46 14.56 22.10
CA ARG A 410 -6.15 15.77 22.56
C ARG A 410 -5.83 16.97 21.65
N ALA A 411 -4.57 17.16 21.27
CA ALA A 411 -4.18 18.24 20.38
C ALA A 411 -4.79 18.11 18.98
N THR A 412 -4.81 16.90 18.40
CA THR A 412 -5.45 16.65 17.10
C THR A 412 -6.96 16.88 17.15
N THR A 413 -7.65 16.42 18.21
CA THR A 413 -9.10 16.68 18.37
C THR A 413 -9.41 18.18 18.50
N GLN A 414 -8.56 18.96 19.16
CA GLN A 414 -8.73 20.41 19.24
C GLN A 414 -8.44 21.09 17.89
N ALA A 415 -7.47 20.60 17.13
CA ALA A 415 -7.14 21.10 15.79
C ALA A 415 -8.31 20.93 14.79
N VAL A 416 -9.16 19.91 14.98
CA VAL A 416 -10.42 19.77 14.19
C VAL A 416 -11.30 21.02 14.32
N GLY A 417 -11.31 21.67 15.48
CA GLY A 417 -12.11 22.88 15.73
C GLY A 417 -11.68 24.13 14.96
N SER A 418 -10.53 24.10 14.27
CA SER A 418 -10.13 25.17 13.35
C SER A 418 -10.94 25.20 12.04
N GLY A 419 -11.85 24.23 11.83
CA GLY A 419 -12.93 24.24 10.85
C GLY A 419 -12.45 24.36 9.40
N TRP A 420 -12.41 25.60 8.89
CA TRP A 420 -12.08 25.88 7.49
C TRP A 420 -10.60 25.61 7.16
N LEU A 421 -9.70 25.88 8.10
CA LEU A 421 -8.26 25.70 7.88
C LEU A 421 -7.88 24.21 7.86
N SER A 422 -8.46 23.41 8.76
CA SER A 422 -8.30 21.96 8.78
C SER A 422 -8.96 21.30 7.57
N LEU A 423 -10.12 21.79 7.12
CA LEU A 423 -10.77 21.27 5.91
C LEU A 423 -9.90 21.52 4.66
N GLY A 424 -9.38 22.74 4.49
CA GLY A 424 -8.50 23.08 3.37
C GLY A 424 -7.20 22.26 3.36
N LEU A 425 -6.52 22.15 4.51
CA LEU A 425 -5.34 21.28 4.65
C LEU A 425 -5.67 19.81 4.39
N GLY A 426 -6.83 19.35 4.84
CA GLY A 426 -7.32 18.00 4.63
C GLY A 426 -7.53 17.65 3.17
N VAL A 427 -8.15 18.55 2.39
CA VAL A 427 -8.31 18.40 0.94
C VAL A 427 -6.95 18.36 0.25
N GLY A 428 -6.03 19.25 0.64
CA GLY A 428 -4.66 19.27 0.12
C GLY A 428 -3.91 17.96 0.40
N VAL A 429 -4.04 17.39 1.59
CA VAL A 429 -3.44 16.11 1.96
C VAL A 429 -4.10 14.95 1.21
N LEU A 430 -5.43 14.94 1.11
CA LEU A 430 -6.18 13.88 0.45
C LEU A 430 -5.83 13.74 -1.04
N ALA A 431 -5.60 14.87 -1.72
CA ALA A 431 -5.21 14.89 -3.14
C ALA A 431 -3.68 14.83 -3.33
N GLY A 432 -2.92 15.55 -2.50
CA GLY A 432 -1.48 15.72 -2.67
C GLY A 432 -0.66 14.50 -2.24
N VAL A 433 -1.04 13.81 -1.16
CA VAL A 433 -0.27 12.65 -0.66
C VAL A 433 -0.29 11.49 -1.66
N PRO A 434 -1.41 11.10 -2.30
CA PRO A 434 -1.40 10.11 -3.38
C PRO A 434 -0.46 10.46 -4.54
N VAL A 435 -0.47 11.72 -4.98
CA VAL A 435 0.44 12.16 -6.05
C VAL A 435 1.90 12.07 -5.59
N ALA A 436 2.22 12.52 -4.38
CA ALA A 436 3.56 12.41 -3.81
C ALA A 436 4.01 10.95 -3.65
N MET A 437 3.11 10.04 -3.27
CA MET A 437 3.39 8.60 -3.20
C MET A 437 3.72 8.01 -4.58
N VAL A 438 2.96 8.38 -5.61
CA VAL A 438 3.23 7.94 -7.00
C VAL A 438 4.58 8.49 -7.48
N VAL A 439 4.85 9.78 -7.26
CA VAL A 439 6.12 10.41 -7.63
C VAL A 439 7.30 9.77 -6.89
N ALA A 440 7.14 9.46 -5.60
CA ALA A 440 8.15 8.73 -4.84
C ALA A 440 8.35 7.31 -5.39
N ALA A 441 7.27 6.61 -5.73
CA ALA A 441 7.31 5.25 -6.27
C ALA A 441 8.00 5.14 -7.64
N ILE A 442 8.13 6.24 -8.40
CA ILE A 442 8.94 6.28 -9.64
C ILE A 442 10.42 5.98 -9.33
N THR A 443 10.89 6.32 -8.11
CA THR A 443 12.24 5.97 -7.68
C THR A 443 12.27 4.56 -7.08
N LEU A 444 13.28 3.76 -7.42
CA LEU A 444 13.43 2.38 -6.89
C LEU A 444 13.49 2.35 -5.36
N ILE A 445 14.14 3.36 -4.75
CA ILE A 445 14.21 3.54 -3.29
C ILE A 445 12.87 4.05 -2.72
N GLY A 446 12.08 4.75 -3.52
CA GLY A 446 10.81 5.31 -3.09
C GLY A 446 9.64 4.33 -3.14
N ILE A 447 9.74 3.18 -3.83
CA ILE A 447 8.71 2.12 -3.74
C ILE A 447 8.48 1.68 -2.29
N PRO A 448 9.49 1.23 -1.51
CA PRO A 448 9.26 0.83 -0.11
C PRO A 448 8.78 2.01 0.75
N ILE A 449 9.30 3.22 0.53
CA ILE A 449 8.88 4.43 1.25
C ILE A 449 7.42 4.77 0.96
N SER A 450 7.00 4.68 -0.30
CA SER A 450 5.64 4.94 -0.74
C SER A 450 4.66 3.92 -0.15
N LEU A 451 5.06 2.66 -0.01
CA LEU A 451 4.25 1.61 0.58
C LEU A 451 4.08 1.81 2.10
N MET A 452 5.16 2.20 2.80
CA MET A 452 5.08 2.58 4.21
C MET A 452 4.20 3.84 4.40
N LEU A 453 4.38 4.84 3.54
CA LEU A 453 3.58 6.08 3.58
C LEU A 453 2.11 5.80 3.26
N PHE A 454 1.82 4.89 2.34
CA PHE A 454 0.48 4.44 2.00
C PHE A 454 -0.21 3.77 3.19
N ALA A 455 0.50 2.90 3.92
CA ALA A 455 -0.03 2.29 5.14
C ALA A 455 -0.37 3.34 6.21
N VAL A 456 0.52 4.31 6.46
CA VAL A 456 0.28 5.42 7.40
C VAL A 456 -0.89 6.29 6.93
N TYR A 457 -0.99 6.54 5.63
CA TYR A 457 -2.07 7.33 5.03
C TYR A 457 -3.44 6.66 5.19
N LEU A 458 -3.54 5.34 4.95
CA LEU A 458 -4.76 4.58 5.20
C LEU A 458 -5.13 4.56 6.68
N ALA A 459 -4.15 4.40 7.58
CA ALA A 459 -4.36 4.49 9.01
C ALA A 459 -4.89 5.88 9.41
N ALA A 460 -4.33 6.96 8.86
CA ALA A 460 -4.76 8.33 9.11
C ALA A 460 -6.19 8.60 8.59
N ILE A 461 -6.55 8.10 7.40
CA ILE A 461 -7.92 8.15 6.88
C ILE A 461 -8.89 7.43 7.84
N TYR A 462 -8.50 6.26 8.34
CA TYR A 462 -9.32 5.50 9.29
C TYR A 462 -9.47 6.23 10.64
N LEU A 463 -8.40 6.82 11.16
CA LEU A 463 -8.39 7.58 12.41
C LEU A 463 -9.11 8.93 12.31
N ALA A 464 -9.26 9.50 11.11
CA ALA A 464 -9.92 10.78 10.89
C ALA A 464 -11.32 10.83 11.53
N LYS A 465 -12.14 9.79 11.33
CA LYS A 465 -13.50 9.70 11.92
C LYS A 465 -13.47 9.66 13.45
N VAL A 466 -12.40 9.13 14.04
CA VAL A 466 -12.25 8.98 15.49
C VAL A 466 -11.97 10.35 16.12
N TRP A 467 -11.07 11.14 15.54
CA TRP A 467 -10.79 12.50 16.04
C TRP A 467 -11.98 13.44 15.87
N VAL A 468 -12.65 13.39 14.70
CA VAL A 468 -13.85 14.20 14.45
C VAL A 468 -15.01 13.77 15.34
N GLY A 469 -15.20 12.47 15.55
CA GLY A 469 -16.19 11.95 16.49
C GLY A 469 -15.92 12.42 17.92
N ALA A 470 -14.69 12.29 18.41
CA ALA A 470 -14.32 12.76 19.74
C ALA A 470 -14.54 14.28 19.91
N PHE A 471 -14.24 15.08 18.89
CA PHE A 471 -14.50 16.51 18.89
C PHE A 471 -16.02 16.83 18.94
N LEU A 472 -16.81 16.18 18.07
CA LEU A 472 -18.25 16.39 17.97
C LEU A 472 -18.98 16.03 19.27
N GLY A 473 -18.63 14.89 19.87
CA GLY A 473 -19.21 14.50 21.15
C GLY A 473 -18.82 15.42 22.29
N ARG A 474 -17.60 15.98 22.27
CA ARG A 474 -17.16 16.93 23.30
C ARG A 474 -17.88 18.28 23.22
N ILE A 475 -18.15 18.77 22.01
CA ILE A 475 -18.99 19.97 21.82
C ILE A 475 -20.40 19.75 22.37
N LEU A 476 -20.96 18.57 22.14
CA LEU A 476 -22.34 18.27 22.52
C LEU A 476 -22.50 18.05 24.02
N LEU A 477 -21.57 17.33 24.64
CA LEU A 477 -21.65 16.94 26.06
C LEU A 477 -21.21 18.04 27.02
N LYS A 478 -20.53 19.10 26.54
CA LYS A 478 -19.98 20.22 27.34
C LYS A 478 -19.51 19.78 28.75
N PRO A 479 -18.57 18.83 28.86
CA PRO A 479 -18.26 18.21 30.14
C PRO A 479 -17.69 19.22 31.14
N SER A 480 -18.23 19.22 32.36
CA SER A 480 -17.88 20.14 33.45
C SER A 480 -16.51 19.84 34.10
N ARG A 481 -15.98 18.63 33.90
CA ARG A 481 -14.63 18.19 34.34
C ARG A 481 -13.91 17.50 33.18
N ALA A 482 -12.59 17.58 33.12
CA ALA A 482 -11.79 16.94 32.08
C ALA A 482 -11.31 15.54 32.50
N THR A 483 -12.24 14.68 32.92
CA THR A 483 -11.91 13.33 33.41
C THR A 483 -11.66 12.38 32.25
N LYS A 484 -10.90 11.29 32.45
CA LYS A 484 -10.69 10.26 31.41
C LYS A 484 -12.00 9.65 30.90
N GLY A 485 -13.00 9.48 31.79
CA GLY A 485 -14.34 8.99 31.42
C GLY A 485 -15.10 9.92 30.47
N ASP A 486 -14.97 11.24 30.65
CA ASP A 486 -15.68 12.24 29.83
C ASP A 486 -15.16 12.26 28.39
N TRP A 487 -13.88 11.95 28.18
CA TRP A 487 -13.29 11.81 26.84
C TRP A 487 -13.78 10.58 26.10
N VAL A 488 -13.90 9.45 26.80
CA VAL A 488 -14.41 8.20 26.22
C VAL A 488 -15.91 8.32 25.92
N LEU A 489 -16.67 8.96 26.82
CA LEU A 489 -18.09 9.24 26.61
C LEU A 489 -18.30 10.20 25.41
N GLY A 490 -17.45 11.22 25.30
CA GLY A 490 -17.38 12.11 24.13
C GLY A 490 -17.14 11.35 22.82
N LEU A 491 -16.16 10.43 22.82
CA LEU A 491 -15.85 9.61 21.66
C LEU A 491 -17.03 8.70 21.28
N LEU A 492 -17.70 8.10 22.26
CA LEU A 492 -18.86 7.23 22.06
C LEU A 492 -20.02 8.00 21.40
N VAL A 493 -20.42 9.11 22.00
CA VAL A 493 -21.56 9.89 21.54
C VAL A 493 -21.31 10.46 20.15
N GLY A 494 -20.12 11.02 19.90
CA GLY A 494 -19.80 11.58 18.59
C GLY A 494 -19.65 10.52 17.50
N LEU A 495 -19.05 9.37 17.79
CA LEU A 495 -18.97 8.27 16.81
C LEU A 495 -20.35 7.68 16.50
N LEU A 496 -21.24 7.61 17.50
CA LEU A 496 -22.62 7.13 17.31
C LEU A 496 -23.38 8.06 16.37
N ILE A 497 -23.28 9.37 16.58
CA ILE A 497 -23.89 10.38 15.71
C ILE A 497 -23.36 10.26 14.29
N LEU A 498 -22.03 10.18 14.09
CA LEU A 498 -21.45 10.01 12.75
C LEU A 498 -21.91 8.72 12.06
N THR A 499 -22.11 7.65 12.83
CA THR A 499 -22.61 6.37 12.30
C THR A 499 -24.06 6.50 11.86
N ILE A 500 -24.91 7.15 12.65
CA ILE A 500 -26.33 7.40 12.34
C ILE A 500 -26.46 8.30 11.11
N VAL A 501 -25.73 9.41 11.06
CA VAL A 501 -25.72 10.34 9.91
C VAL A 501 -25.21 9.64 8.65
N GLY A 502 -24.26 8.72 8.80
CA GLY A 502 -23.72 7.92 7.70
C GLY A 502 -24.72 6.94 7.06
N PHE A 503 -25.90 6.72 7.64
CA PHE A 503 -26.98 5.92 7.06
C PHE A 503 -27.89 6.71 6.11
N ILE A 504 -27.85 8.05 6.14
CA ILE A 504 -28.69 8.86 5.26
C ILE A 504 -28.17 8.70 3.82
N PRO A 505 -28.97 8.17 2.88
CA PRO A 505 -28.55 8.01 1.50
C PRO A 505 -28.22 9.38 0.87
N TYR A 506 -27.20 9.42 0.01
CA TYR A 506 -26.61 10.63 -0.61
C TYR A 506 -25.88 11.58 0.36
N LEU A 507 -26.49 11.96 1.48
CA LEU A 507 -25.89 12.84 2.50
C LEU A 507 -24.73 12.18 3.25
N GLY A 508 -24.83 10.87 3.52
CA GLY A 508 -23.79 10.13 4.23
C GLY A 508 -22.44 10.10 3.50
N GLY A 509 -22.44 10.11 2.16
CA GLY A 509 -21.22 10.17 1.36
C GLY A 509 -20.49 11.51 1.53
N LEU A 510 -21.22 12.63 1.45
CA LEU A 510 -20.67 13.97 1.59
C LEU A 510 -20.16 14.22 3.01
N VAL A 511 -20.91 13.78 4.02
CA VAL A 511 -20.50 13.88 5.43
C VAL A 511 -19.24 13.07 5.69
N ARG A 512 -19.11 11.84 5.17
CA ARG A 512 -17.89 11.03 5.31
C ARG A 512 -16.67 11.73 4.69
N LEU A 513 -16.84 12.31 3.50
CA LEU A 513 -15.76 13.07 2.85
C LEU A 513 -15.33 14.26 3.72
N GLY A 514 -16.29 15.05 4.21
CA GLY A 514 -16.00 16.18 5.11
C GLY A 514 -15.30 15.74 6.40
N VAL A 515 -15.73 14.64 7.01
CA VAL A 515 -15.12 14.06 8.21
C VAL A 515 -13.67 13.61 7.94
N VAL A 516 -13.43 12.95 6.81
CA VAL A 516 -12.08 12.51 6.41
C VAL A 516 -11.17 13.71 6.19
N CYS A 517 -11.62 14.74 5.47
CA CYS A 517 -10.86 15.96 5.25
C CYS A 517 -10.54 16.67 6.58
N LEU A 518 -11.53 16.89 7.44
CA LEU A 518 -11.33 17.56 8.73
C LEU A 518 -10.33 16.80 9.63
N GLY A 519 -10.46 15.48 9.71
CA GLY A 519 -9.57 14.65 10.52
C GLY A 519 -8.14 14.57 9.97
N LEU A 520 -7.98 14.38 8.64
CA LEU A 520 -6.66 14.38 7.99
C LEU A 520 -5.96 15.72 8.12
N GLY A 521 -6.67 16.83 7.92
CA GLY A 521 -6.08 18.16 8.03
C GLY A 521 -5.68 18.51 9.46
N ALA A 522 -6.47 18.09 10.45
CA ALA A 522 -6.11 18.22 11.86
C ALA A 522 -4.84 17.39 12.20
N PHE A 523 -4.74 16.17 11.66
CA PHE A 523 -3.58 15.31 11.84
C PHE A 523 -2.32 15.90 11.20
N ALA A 524 -2.40 16.32 9.94
CA ALA A 524 -1.29 16.93 9.21
C ALA A 524 -0.85 18.26 9.85
N GLY A 525 -1.80 19.09 10.28
CA GLY A 525 -1.50 20.34 11.00
C GLY A 525 -0.79 20.10 12.32
N GLN A 526 -1.15 19.03 13.05
CA GLN A 526 -0.50 18.67 14.31
C GLN A 526 0.91 18.11 14.08
N LEU A 527 1.11 17.27 13.06
CA LEU A 527 2.43 16.81 12.62
C LEU A 527 3.34 17.98 12.24
N TYR A 528 2.82 18.95 11.49
CA TYR A 528 3.56 20.15 11.11
C TYR A 528 4.01 20.96 12.33
N ARG A 529 3.12 21.14 13.31
CA ARG A 529 3.44 21.84 14.57
C ARG A 529 4.46 21.07 15.41
N ALA A 530 4.34 19.75 15.49
CA ALA A 530 5.29 18.90 16.22
C ALA A 530 6.68 18.88 15.57
N SER A 531 6.76 19.05 14.24
CA SER A 531 8.03 19.10 13.50
C SER A 531 8.77 20.44 13.58
N ARG A 532 8.13 21.52 14.05
CA ARG A 532 8.81 22.80 14.27
C ARG A 532 9.45 22.80 15.66
N PRO A 533 10.79 22.81 15.79
CA PRO A 533 11.42 23.06 17.07
C PRO A 533 10.99 24.44 17.56
N VAL A 534 10.58 24.53 18.82
CA VAL A 534 10.32 25.81 19.49
C VAL A 534 11.64 26.57 19.48
N MET A 535 11.79 27.55 18.58
CA MET A 535 12.80 28.58 18.76
C MET A 535 12.32 29.42 19.93
N THR A 536 12.77 29.08 21.13
CA THR A 536 12.62 29.92 22.31
C THR A 536 13.38 31.21 22.04
N ALA A 537 12.63 32.31 21.96
CA ALA A 537 13.16 33.68 21.90
C ALA A 537 13.59 34.14 23.29
#